data_AF-A0A1J0VY78-F1
#
_entry.id   AF-A0A1J0VY78-F1
#
_cell.length_a   1.000
_cell.length_b   1.000
_cell.length_c   1.000
_cell.angle_alpha   90.00
_cell.angle_beta   90.00
_cell.angle_gamma   90.00
#
_symmetry.space_group_name_H-M   'P 1'
#
loop_
_entity.id
_entity.type
_entity.pdbx_description
1 polymer ?
#
loop_
_entity_poly.entity_id
_entity_poly.type
_entity_poly.pdbx_seq_one_letter_code
_entity_poly.pdbx_strand_id
1 'polypeptide(L)' 'MSIVITVTSGHLGRAAVEAVLDRSTDPAEVIAGARDLAKIIDHAARGVHTAVIDYDDPTTITPVNMFVLV' A
#
# COMPACT_ATOMS: atom_id res chain seq x y z
N MET A 1 -2.66 -9.21 9.85
CA MET A 1 -3.53 -8.00 9.91
C MET A 1 -2.90 -6.98 8.97
N SER A 2 -3.65 -6.34 8.07
CA SER A 2 -3.02 -5.46 7.06
C SER A 2 -2.73 -4.05 7.54
N ILE A 3 -1.57 -3.50 7.21
CA ILE A 3 -1.18 -2.09 7.40
C ILE A 3 -1.31 -1.35 6.07
N VAL A 4 -2.21 -0.39 6.00
CA VAL A 4 -2.37 0.46 4.80
C VAL A 4 -1.57 1.74 5.02
N ILE A 5 -0.62 2.01 4.12
CA ILE A 5 0.16 3.24 4.10
C ILE A 5 -0.19 3.98 2.81
N THR A 6 -0.79 5.15 2.95
CA THR A 6 -1.16 6.00 1.81
C THR A 6 -0.01 6.94 1.43
N VAL A 7 -0.07 7.51 0.21
CA VAL A 7 0.91 8.50 -0.29
C VAL A 7 2.36 7.97 -0.31
N THR A 8 2.52 6.70 -0.68
CA THR A 8 3.83 6.02 -0.74
C THR A 8 4.70 6.45 -1.93
N SER A 9 4.17 7.25 -2.85
CA SER A 9 4.99 7.95 -3.85
C SER A 9 5.75 9.17 -3.28
N GLY A 10 5.41 9.61 -2.07
CA GLY A 10 6.05 10.74 -1.38
C GLY A 10 7.11 10.32 -0.37
N HIS A 11 7.98 11.25 0.04
CA HIS A 11 9.10 10.96 0.95
C HIS A 11 8.67 10.31 2.27
N LEU A 12 7.64 10.85 2.91
CA LEU A 12 7.15 10.32 4.19
C LEU A 12 6.55 8.92 4.03
N GLY A 13 5.73 8.71 3.01
CA GLY A 13 5.09 7.41 2.77
C GLY A 13 6.12 6.32 2.49
N ARG A 14 7.16 6.60 1.70
CA ARG A 14 8.26 5.65 1.49
C ARG A 14 8.99 5.33 2.78
N ALA A 15 9.37 6.36 3.56
CA ALA A 15 10.05 6.16 4.83
C ALA A 15 9.20 5.36 5.82
N ALA A 16 7.88 5.54 5.80
CA ALA A 16 6.96 4.74 6.62
C ALA A 16 6.91 3.28 6.19
N VAL A 17 6.89 2.98 4.88
CA VAL A 17 6.98 1.60 4.37
C VAL A 17 8.28 0.96 4.83
N GLU A 18 9.43 1.62 4.66
CA GLU A 18 10.72 1.11 5.14
C GLU A 18 10.69 0.81 6.64
N ALA A 19 10.25 1.77 7.45
CA ALA A 19 10.22 1.64 8.89
C ALA A 19 9.32 0.50 9.39
N VAL A 20 8.25 0.16 8.65
CA VAL A 20 7.38 -0.97 8.96
C VAL A 20 8.04 -2.29 8.59
N LEU A 21 8.68 -2.37 7.42
CA LEU A 21 9.37 -3.57 6.96
C LEU A 21 10.58 -3.90 7.84
N ASP A 22 11.33 -2.88 8.29
CA ASP A 22 12.47 -3.03 9.20
C ASP A 22 12.10 -3.65 10.56
N ARG A 23 10.81 -3.60 10.93
CA ARG A 23 10.28 -4.22 12.17
C ARG A 23 9.89 -5.69 11.98
N SER A 24 10.37 -6.34 10.91
CA SER A 24 10.06 -7.74 10.56
C SER A 24 8.57 -7.97 10.24
N THR A 25 7.87 -6.93 9.76
CA THR A 25 6.53 -7.10 9.19
C THR A 25 6.65 -7.85 7.86
N ASP A 26 5.82 -8.86 7.64
CA ASP A 26 5.75 -9.52 6.33
C ASP A 26 5.32 -8.47 5.28
N PRO A 27 6.09 -8.27 4.19
CA PRO A 27 5.71 -7.36 3.11
C PRO A 27 4.27 -7.59 2.59
N ALA A 28 3.79 -8.84 2.60
CA ALA A 28 2.43 -9.18 2.19
C ALA A 28 1.33 -8.63 3.13
N GLU A 29 1.69 -8.21 4.35
CA GLU A 29 0.76 -7.52 5.25
C GLU A 29 0.70 -6.00 5.02
N VAL A 30 1.56 -5.44 4.17
CA VAL A 30 1.59 -4.00 3.87
C VAL A 30 0.89 -3.71 2.55
N ILE A 31 0.04 -2.70 2.54
CA ILE A 31 -0.59 -2.14 1.33
C ILE A 31 -0.07 -0.71 1.13
N ALA A 32 0.73 -0.51 0.09
CA ALA A 32 1.27 0.77 -0.33
C ALA A 32 0.36 1.47 -1.35
N GLY A 33 -0.25 2.58 -0.95
CA GLY A 33 -1.17 3.37 -1.76
C GLY A 33 -0.49 4.53 -2.49
N ALA A 34 -0.80 4.71 -3.77
CA ALA A 34 -0.43 5.90 -4.56
C ALA A 34 -1.44 6.15 -5.70
N ARG A 35 -1.48 7.37 -6.25
CA ARG A 35 -2.29 7.66 -7.46
C ARG A 35 -1.70 7.04 -8.72
N ASP A 36 -0.38 6.93 -8.78
CA ASP A 36 0.36 6.39 -9.91
C ASP A 36 1.26 5.26 -9.40
N LEU A 37 0.89 4.02 -9.73
CA LEU A 37 1.61 2.83 -9.29
C LEU A 37 3.01 2.71 -9.91
N ALA A 38 3.27 3.36 -11.05
CA ALA A 38 4.61 3.35 -11.65
C ALA A 38 5.66 4.02 -10.74
N LYS A 39 5.24 4.96 -9.88
CA LYS A 39 6.11 5.65 -8.92
C LYS A 39 6.48 4.80 -7.70
N ILE A 40 5.83 3.66 -7.51
CA ILE A 40 6.00 2.78 -6.35
C ILE A 40 6.23 1.31 -6.74
N ILE A 41 6.69 1.06 -7.97
CA ILE A 41 6.92 -0.30 -8.48
C ILE A 41 7.96 -1.07 -7.64
N ASP A 42 8.89 -0.35 -7.01
CA ASP A 42 9.89 -0.93 -6.11
C ASP A 42 9.29 -1.50 -4.82
N HIS A 43 8.15 -0.99 -4.34
CA HIS A 43 7.42 -1.61 -3.24
C HIS A 43 6.87 -2.98 -3.65
N ALA A 44 6.26 -3.07 -4.84
CA ALA A 44 5.79 -4.35 -5.38
C ALA A 44 6.93 -5.36 -5.59
N ALA A 45 8.09 -4.90 -6.07
CA ALA A 45 9.28 -5.74 -6.22
C ALA A 45 9.81 -6.33 -4.89
N ARG A 46 9.41 -5.75 -3.75
CA ARG A 46 9.74 -6.22 -2.40
C ARG A 46 8.65 -7.07 -1.75
N GLY A 47 7.60 -7.42 -2.51
CA GLY A 47 6.48 -8.22 -2.02
C GLY A 47 5.38 -7.42 -1.31
N VAL A 48 5.45 -6.09 -1.32
CA VAL A 48 4.39 -5.22 -0.78
C VAL A 48 3.22 -5.15 -1.75
N HIS A 49 1.99 -5.29 -1.26
CA HIS A 49 0.81 -5.06 -2.09
C HIS A 49 0.69 -3.58 -2.46
N THR A 50 0.35 -3.27 -3.71
CA THR A 50 0.14 -1.88 -4.14
C THR A 50 -1.30 -1.66 -4.57
N ALA A 51 -1.85 -0.49 -4.27
CA ALA A 51 -3.22 -0.13 -4.60
C ALA A 51 -3.32 1.33 -5.05
N VAL A 52 -4.21 1.60 -6.00
CA VAL A 52 -4.55 2.98 -6.35
C VAL A 52 -5.36 3.57 -5.22
N ILE A 53 -4.85 4.65 -4.61
CA ILE A 53 -5.57 5.44 -3.61
C ILE A 53 -5.49 6.89 -4.04
N ASP A 54 -6.64 7.44 -4.42
CA ASP A 54 -6.81 8.83 -4.80
C ASP A 54 -7.73 9.52 -3.82
N TYR A 55 -7.24 10.59 -3.19
CA TYR A 55 -8.04 11.37 -2.24
C TYR A 55 -9.10 12.24 -2.93
N ASP A 56 -8.94 12.51 -4.22
CA ASP A 56 -9.92 13.25 -5.02
C ASP A 56 -11.02 12.32 -5.57
N ASP A 57 -10.82 11.00 -5.51
CA ASP A 57 -11.78 9.99 -5.97
C ASP A 57 -12.07 8.96 -4.86
N PRO A 58 -13.16 9.12 -4.09
CA PRO A 58 -13.50 8.21 -3.00
C PRO A 58 -13.83 6.80 -3.48
N THR A 59 -14.11 6.58 -4.78
CA THR A 59 -14.37 5.23 -5.30
C THR A 59 -13.11 4.36 -5.31
N THR A 60 -11.92 4.96 -5.20
CA THR A 60 -10.66 4.23 -5.05
C THR A 60 -10.52 3.56 -3.67
N ILE A 61 -11.29 4.00 -2.68
CA ILE A 61 -11.32 3.40 -1.34
C ILE A 61 -12.64 2.65 -1.19
N THR A 62 -12.59 1.35 -1.50
CA THR A 62 -13.75 0.48 -1.31
C THR A 62 -13.72 -0.17 0.07
N PRO A 63 -14.88 -0.35 0.74
CA PRO A 63 -14.94 -1.23 1.89
C PRO A 63 -14.52 -2.62 1.42
N VAL A 64 -13.44 -3.14 2.02
CA VAL A 64 -13.05 -4.53 1.81
C VAL A 64 -14.16 -5.39 2.40
N ASN A 65 -15.03 -5.92 1.54
CA ASN A 65 -15.82 -7.09 1.89
C ASN A 65 -14.83 -8.26 1.90
N MET A 66 -14.05 -8.34 2.98
CA MET A 66 -13.18 -9.45 3.28
C MET A 66 -14.08 -10.70 3.27
N PHE A 67 -13.75 -11.71 2.46
CA PHE A 67 -14.59 -12.84 1.99
C PHE A 67 -15.34 -12.63 0.66
N VAL A 68 -14.58 -12.51 -0.43
CA VAL A 68 -14.94 -13.24 -1.65
C VAL A 68 -13.77 -14.19 -1.95
N LEU A 69 -13.86 -15.37 -1.32
CA LEU A 69 -13.19 -16.56 -1.81
C LEU A 69 -14.26 -17.29 -2.63
N VAL A 70 -14.18 -17.16 -3.96
CA VAL A 70 -14.74 -18.13 -4.89
C VAL A 70 -13.58 -18.89 -5.46
#